data_AF-A0A2G6QS89-F1
#
_entry.id   AF-A0A2G6QS89-F1
#
_cell.length_a   1.000
_cell.length_b   1.000
_cell.length_c   1.000
_cell.angle_alpha   90.00
_cell.angle_beta   90.00
_cell.angle_gamma   90.00
#
_symmetry.space_group_name_H-M   'P 1'
#
loop_
_entity.id
_entity.type
_entity.pdbx_description
1 polymer ?
#
loop_
_entity_poly.entity_id
_entity_poly.type
_entity_poly.pdbx_seq_one_letter_code
_entity_poly.pdbx_strand_id
1 'polypeptide(L)' 'MKKFPESELIINSDGSIFHLHVKPEQLADNVILVGDPNRVKIVASFFDKIEHEI' A
#
# COMPACT_ATOMS: atom_id res chain seq x y z
N MET A 1 -13.31 13.00 9.53
CA MET A 1 -12.90 12.10 8.43
C MET A 1 -14.04 12.01 7.44
N LYS A 2 -13.76 12.07 6.13
CA LYS A 2 -14.77 11.92 5.09
C LYS A 2 -15.21 10.45 5.05
N LYS A 3 -16.51 10.18 5.19
CA LYS A 3 -17.05 8.82 5.10
C LYS A 3 -17.42 8.56 3.63
N PHE A 4 -16.81 7.55 3.03
CA PHE A 4 -17.13 7.10 1.67
C PHE A 4 -18.22 6.02 1.74
N PRO A 5 -19.19 6.00 0.82
CA PRO A 5 -20.07 4.85 0.65
C PRO A 5 -19.28 3.58 0.36
N GLU A 6 -19.77 2.44 0.84
CA GLU A 6 -19.11 1.13 0.64
C GLU A 6 -18.95 0.78 -0.84
N SER A 7 -19.84 1.29 -1.70
CA SER A 7 -19.76 1.13 -3.16
C SER A 7 -18.71 2.01 -3.85
N GLU A 8 -18.22 3.07 -3.20
CA GLU A 8 -17.25 4.00 -3.79
C GLU A 8 -15.82 3.68 -3.37
N LEU A 9 -15.61 3.32 -2.11
CA LEU A 9 -14.31 2.95 -1.57
C LEU A 9 -14.47 1.80 -0.58
N ILE A 10 -14.18 0.59 -1.05
CA ILE A 10 -14.28 -0.63 -0.26
C ILE A 10 -13.09 -0.69 0.70
N ILE A 11 -13.37 -0.63 2.00
CA ILE A 11 -12.38 -0.72 3.09
C ILE A 11 -12.63 -2.01 3.87
N ASN A 12 -11.56 -2.74 4.17
CA ASN A 12 -11.61 -3.95 4.97
C ASN A 12 -11.95 -3.64 6.42
N SER A 13 -12.35 -4.67 7.19
CA SER A 13 -12.70 -4.51 8.61
C SER A 13 -11.53 -4.05 9.50
N ASP A 14 -10.29 -4.24 9.05
CA ASP A 14 -9.06 -3.78 9.72
C ASP A 14 -8.63 -2.35 9.33
N GLY A 15 -9.41 -1.69 8.46
CA GLY A 15 -9.16 -0.35 7.96
C GLY A 15 -8.25 -0.28 6.74
N SER A 16 -7.78 -1.40 6.20
CA SER A 16 -6.95 -1.42 4.99
C SER A 16 -7.78 -1.26 3.71
N ILE A 17 -7.17 -0.82 2.61
CA ILE A 17 -7.83 -0.84 1.30
C ILE A 17 -8.02 -2.28 0.80
N PHE A 18 -9.16 -2.56 0.15
CA PHE A 18 -9.58 -3.91 -0.21
C PHE A 18 -8.53 -4.77 -0.95
N HIS A 19 -7.97 -4.28 -2.05
CA HIS A 19 -7.09 -5.10 -2.90
C HIS A 19 -5.65 -5.22 -2.39
N LEU A 20 -5.12 -4.15 -1.80
CA LEU A 20 -3.69 -4.07 -1.47
C LEU A 20 -3.41 -4.40 -0.01
N HIS A 21 -4.43 -4.43 0.85
CA HIS A 21 -4.27 -4.63 2.30
C HIS A 21 -3.33 -3.60 2.97
N VAL A 22 -3.25 -2.40 2.39
CA VAL A 22 -2.44 -1.28 2.89
C VAL A 22 -3.31 -0.32 3.70
N LYS A 23 -2.80 0.14 4.85
CA LYS A 23 -3.37 1.20 5.68
C LYS A 23 -2.77 2.58 5.31
N PRO A 24 -3.45 3.70 5.62
CA PRO A 24 -2.95 5.02 5.31
C PRO A 24 -1.52 5.30 5.80
N GLU A 25 -1.17 4.84 6.99
CA GLU A 25 0.17 5.00 7.57
C GLU A 25 1.27 4.17 6.90
N GLN A 26 0.91 3.20 6.07
CA GLN A 26 1.85 2.32 5.36
C GLN A 26 2.11 2.77 3.92
N LEU A 27 1.45 3.83 3.44
CA LEU A 27 1.58 4.32 2.06
C LEU A 27 2.30 5.68 2.04
N ALA A 28 3.45 5.71 1.38
CA ALA A 28 4.18 6.95 1.13
C ALA A 28 3.51 7.77 0.00
N ASP A 29 3.71 9.09 0.01
CA ASP A 29 3.18 10.00 -1.02
C ASP A 29 3.77 9.73 -2.42
N ASN A 30 5.02 9.25 -2.47
CA ASN A 30 5.72 8.92 -3.71
C ASN A 30 5.75 7.41 -3.90
N VAL A 31 5.16 6.92 -4.99
CA VAL A 31 5.02 5.49 -5.29
C VAL A 31 5.78 5.13 -6.55
N ILE A 32 6.62 4.09 -6.47
CA ILE A 32 7.27 3.48 -7.63
C ILE A 32 6.47 2.25 -8.02
N LEU A 33 5.87 2.27 -9.21
CA LEU A 33 5.15 1.13 -9.75
C LEU A 33 6.09 0.21 -10.53
N VAL A 34 6.03 -1.09 -10.25
CA VAL A 34 6.75 -2.12 -10.98
C VAL A 34 5.75 -3.14 -11.54
N GLY A 35 5.96 -3.61 -12.76
CA GLY A 35 5.05 -4.56 -13.40
C GLY A 35 5.22 -6.01 -12.92
N ASP A 36 6.44 -6.39 -12.53
CA ASP A 36 6.76 -7.75 -12.06
C ASP A 36 6.94 -7.72 -10.53
N PRO A 37 6.20 -8.53 -9.76
CA PRO A 37 6.36 -8.66 -8.31
C PRO A 37 7.80 -9.00 -7.88
N ASN A 38 8.55 -9.75 -8.69
CA ASN A 38 9.95 -10.08 -8.36
C ASN A 38 10.86 -8.84 -8.36
N ARG A 39 10.48 -7.78 -9.08
CA ARG A 39 11.23 -6.53 -9.14
C ARG A 39 11.10 -5.71 -7.86
N VAL A 40 10.08 -5.96 -7.04
CA VAL A 40 9.89 -5.26 -5.75
C VAL A 40 11.12 -5.44 -4.86
N LYS A 41 11.65 -6.67 -4.74
CA LYS A 41 12.83 -6.96 -3.91
C LYS A 41 14.08 -6.25 -4.40
N ILE A 42 14.24 -6.13 -5.72
CA ILE A 42 15.38 -5.44 -6.33
C ILE A 42 15.29 -3.94 -6.09
N VAL A 43 14.10 -3.34 -6.24
CA VAL A 43 13.92 -1.90 -5.95
C VAL A 43 14.10 -1.62 -4.46
N ALA A 44 13.53 -2.47 -3.59
CA ALA A 44 13.63 -2.33 -2.14
C ALA A 44 15.08 -2.39 -1.63
N SER A 45 15.99 -3.11 -2.32
CA SER A 45 17.40 -3.18 -1.92
C SER A 45 18.18 -1.87 -2.11
N PHE A 46 17.61 -0.87 -2.79
CA PHE A 46 18.19 0.47 -2.91
C PHE A 46 17.73 1.42 -1.79
N PHE A 47 16.78 1.02 -0.94
CA PHE A 47 16.34 1.83 0.17
C PHE A 47 17.26 1.66 1.38
N ASP A 48 17.51 2.76 2.09
CA ASP A 48 18.31 2.75 3.31
C ASP A 48 17.64 1.92 4.43
N LYS A 49 16.31 1.90 4.46
CA LYS A 49 15.51 1.21 5.47
C LYS A 49 14.14 0.80 4.90
N ILE A 50 13.65 -0.36 5.36
CA ILE A 50 12.27 -0.81 5.18
C ILE A 50 11.51 -0.59 6.48
N GLU A 51 10.43 0.20 6.45
CA GLU A 51 9.61 0.49 7.64
C GLU A 51 8.47 -0.51 7.82
N HIS A 52 7.91 -1.00 6.71
CA HIS A 52 6.80 -1.94 6.66
C HIS A 52 7.01 -2.98 5.56
N GLU A 53 6.61 -4.22 5.81
CA GLU A 53 6.50 -5.31 4.84
C GLU A 53 5.16 -6.00 5.10
N ILE A 54 4.34 -6.16 4.05
CA ILE A 54 2.93 -6.58 4.14
C ILE A 54 2.70 -7.76 3.20
#